data_AF-A0A3S7E7H3-F1
#
_entry.id   AF-A0A3S7E7H3-F1
#
_cell.length_a   1.000
_cell.length_b   1.000
_cell.length_c   1.000
_cell.angle_alpha   90.00
_cell.angle_beta   90.00
_cell.angle_gamma   90.00
#
_symmetry.space_group_name_H-M   'P 1'
#
loop_
_entity.id
_entity.type
_entity.pdbx_description
1 polymer ?
#
loop_
_entity_poly.entity_id
_entity_poly.type
_entity_poly.pdbx_seq_one_letter_code
_entity_poly.pdbx_strand_id
1 'polypeptide(L)'
;ERYEQICEFYSRAKKMNLIQNLNKHLLSNLAAILAPVKQAVIELSNESRPTLQLVLPTYVKLEKLFTSKANDAGVVSKLCHLFLEALKENFKVHSAHKVAMILDPQQKLRPVPPYQHEEIIGKVCELINEVKESWAEETEFEPSTKKPRAAGEATA
;
A
#
# COMPACT_ATOMS: atom_id res chain seq x y z
N GLU A 1 -25.52 -16.86 6.54
CA GLU A 1 -26.80 -17.39 6.01
C GLU A 1 -26.77 -18.87 5.62
N ARG A 2 -25.79 -19.39 4.87
CA ARG A 2 -25.85 -20.79 4.38
C ARG A 2 -25.56 -21.90 5.40
N TYR A 3 -25.17 -21.58 6.63
CA TYR A 3 -24.73 -22.59 7.60
C TYR A 3 -25.83 -23.62 7.93
N GLU A 4 -27.06 -23.15 8.16
CA GLU A 4 -28.20 -24.02 8.51
C GLU A 4 -28.61 -24.91 7.34
N GLN A 5 -28.64 -24.37 6.12
CA GLN A 5 -28.89 -25.16 4.90
C GLN A 5 -27.85 -26.26 4.69
N ILE A 6 -26.58 -25.97 4.98
CA ILE A 6 -25.49 -26.95 4.91
C ILE A 6 -25.69 -28.02 6.00
N CYS A 7 -25.98 -27.63 7.25
CA CYS A 7 -26.25 -28.59 8.32
C CYS A 7 -27.44 -29.51 7.99
N GLU A 8 -28.53 -28.97 7.45
CA GLU A 8 -29.68 -29.76 7.01
C GLU A 8 -29.32 -30.74 5.90
N PHE A 9 -28.53 -30.32 4.91
CA PHE A 9 -28.08 -31.17 3.82
C PHE A 9 -27.26 -32.38 4.33
N TYR A 10 -26.27 -32.14 5.20
CA TYR A 10 -25.44 -33.21 5.76
C TYR A 10 -26.20 -34.11 6.76
N SER A 11 -27.21 -33.56 7.45
CA SER A 11 -28.14 -34.30 8.28
C SER A 11 -28.98 -35.29 7.45
N ARG A 12 -29.60 -34.80 6.37
CA ARG A 12 -30.36 -35.65 5.42
C ARG A 12 -29.49 -36.73 4.77
N ALA A 13 -28.22 -36.41 4.48
CA ALA A 13 -27.27 -37.35 3.90
C ALA A 13 -26.65 -38.35 4.92
N LYS A 14 -27.03 -38.31 6.21
CA LYS A 14 -26.41 -39.09 7.31
C LYS A 14 -24.88 -38.93 7.41
N LYS A 15 -24.35 -37.75 7.04
CA LYS A 15 -22.92 -37.43 7.01
C LYS A 15 -22.54 -36.30 7.99
N MET A 16 -23.28 -36.16 9.09
CA MET A 16 -23.06 -35.11 10.10
C MET A 16 -21.66 -35.16 10.73
N ASN A 17 -21.04 -36.33 10.76
CA ASN A 17 -19.67 -36.53 11.22
C ASN A 17 -18.64 -35.65 10.49
N LEU A 18 -18.92 -35.21 9.26
CA LEU A 18 -18.02 -34.35 8.48
C LEU A 18 -18.02 -32.88 8.92
N ILE A 19 -19.10 -32.42 9.57
CA ILE A 19 -19.27 -31.00 9.94
C ILE A 19 -19.49 -30.79 11.45
N GLN A 20 -19.54 -31.87 12.24
CA GLN A 20 -19.83 -31.84 13.68
C GLN A 20 -18.88 -30.97 14.51
N ASN A 21 -17.64 -30.79 14.05
CA ASN A 21 -16.61 -30.00 14.76
C ASN A 21 -16.58 -28.52 14.31
N LEU A 22 -17.45 -28.11 13.38
CA LEU A 22 -17.51 -26.72 12.94
C LEU A 22 -18.18 -25.85 14.00
N ASN A 23 -17.47 -24.82 14.43
CA ASN A 23 -18.02 -23.82 15.34
C ASN A 23 -18.61 -22.66 14.53
N LYS A 24 -19.96 -22.53 14.54
CA LYS A 24 -20.69 -21.45 13.83
C LYS A 24 -20.19 -20.05 14.22
N HIS A 25 -19.87 -19.82 15.49
CA HIS A 25 -19.41 -18.53 15.98
C HIS A 25 -18.01 -18.20 15.46
N LEU A 26 -17.09 -19.17 15.49
CA LEU A 26 -15.74 -18.99 14.93
C LEU A 26 -15.78 -18.71 13.42
N LEU A 27 -16.61 -19.44 12.67
CA LEU A 27 -16.81 -19.21 11.23
C LEU A 27 -17.37 -17.80 10.96
N SER A 28 -18.32 -17.35 11.76
CA SER A 28 -18.87 -15.99 11.66
C SER A 28 -17.80 -14.94 11.93
N ASN A 29 -16.97 -15.13 12.96
CA ASN A 29 -15.87 -14.22 13.29
C ASN A 29 -14.82 -14.18 12.18
N LEU A 30 -14.44 -15.34 11.63
CA LEU A 30 -13.51 -15.43 10.51
C LEU A 30 -14.05 -14.70 9.28
N ALA A 31 -15.33 -14.90 8.94
CA ALA A 31 -15.97 -14.22 7.83
C ALA A 31 -15.98 -12.69 8.03
N ALA A 32 -16.23 -12.22 9.26
CA ALA A 32 -16.20 -10.80 9.58
C ALA A 32 -14.80 -10.18 9.45
N ILE A 33 -13.73 -10.94 9.76
CA ILE A 33 -12.33 -10.50 9.62
C ILE A 33 -11.89 -10.49 8.15
N LEU A 34 -12.30 -11.51 7.38
CA LEU A 34 -11.94 -11.64 5.97
C LEU A 34 -12.72 -10.70 5.05
N ALA A 35 -13.94 -10.28 5.43
CA ALA A 35 -14.76 -9.41 4.59
C ALA A 35 -14.05 -8.07 4.25
N PRO A 36 -13.45 -7.32 5.20
CA PRO A 36 -12.64 -6.15 4.90
C PRO A 36 -11.42 -6.43 4.01
N VAL A 37 -10.78 -7.59 4.16
CA VAL A 37 -9.65 -8.00 3.30
C VAL A 37 -10.13 -8.24 1.87
N LYS A 38 -11.24 -8.95 1.70
CA LYS A 38 -11.87 -9.16 0.39
C LYS A 38 -12.24 -7.83 -0.26
N GLN A 39 -12.80 -6.91 0.51
CA GLN A 39 -13.16 -5.58 0.01
C GLN A 39 -11.92 -4.79 -0.41
N ALA A 40 -10.84 -4.84 0.37
CA ALA A 40 -9.55 -4.23 0.02
C ALA A 40 -9.00 -4.78 -1.31
N VAL A 41 -9.08 -6.09 -1.53
CA VAL A 41 -8.65 -6.70 -2.81
C VAL A 41 -9.48 -6.14 -3.96
N ILE A 42 -10.81 -6.11 -3.84
CA ILE A 42 -11.70 -5.58 -4.89
C ILE A 42 -11.41 -4.11 -5.20
N GLU A 43 -11.15 -3.31 -4.17
CA GLU A 43 -10.85 -1.88 -4.33
C GLU A 43 -9.49 -1.64 -4.98
N LEU A 44 -8.46 -2.37 -4.56
CA LEU A 44 -7.09 -2.18 -5.06
C LEU A 44 -6.87 -2.81 -6.44
N SER A 45 -7.57 -3.90 -6.76
CA SER A 45 -7.48 -4.60 -8.05
C SER A 45 -8.38 -3.98 -9.13
N ASN A 46 -8.98 -2.82 -8.88
CA ASN A 46 -9.87 -2.19 -9.84
C ASN A 46 -9.04 -1.51 -10.94
N GLU A 47 -9.17 -1.98 -12.18
CA GLU A 47 -8.42 -1.45 -13.33
C GLU A 47 -9.09 -0.23 -13.99
N SER A 48 -10.36 0.05 -13.67
CA SER A 48 -11.13 1.12 -14.33
C SER A 48 -10.88 2.51 -13.72
N ARG A 49 -10.08 2.61 -12.66
CA ARG A 49 -9.76 3.87 -11.97
C ARG A 49 -8.39 3.77 -11.30
N PRO A 50 -7.73 4.90 -11.00
CA PRO A 50 -6.52 4.89 -10.20
C PRO A 50 -6.80 4.30 -8.81
N THR A 51 -5.96 3.35 -8.37
CA THR A 51 -6.06 2.71 -7.06
C THR A 51 -4.82 2.91 -6.18
N LEU A 52 -3.72 3.43 -6.76
CA LEU A 52 -2.44 3.59 -6.07
C LEU A 52 -2.55 4.50 -4.83
N GLN A 53 -3.41 5.52 -4.89
CA GLN A 53 -3.71 6.43 -3.80
C GLN A 53 -4.47 5.77 -2.63
N LEU A 54 -5.11 4.63 -2.88
CA LEU A 54 -5.88 3.87 -1.89
C LEU A 54 -5.03 2.87 -1.12
N VAL A 55 -3.80 2.59 -1.57
CA VAL A 55 -2.92 1.55 -1.00
C VAL A 55 -2.60 1.83 0.47
N LEU A 56 -2.13 3.05 0.79
CA LEU A 56 -1.81 3.44 2.16
C LEU A 56 -3.06 3.55 3.06
N PRO A 57 -4.16 4.22 2.66
CA PRO A 57 -5.41 4.21 3.42
C PRO A 57 -5.92 2.79 3.73
N THR A 58 -5.83 1.89 2.76
CA THR A 58 -6.23 0.49 2.92
C THR A 58 -5.34 -0.24 3.93
N TYR A 59 -4.02 -0.07 3.86
CA TYR A 59 -3.09 -0.62 4.84
C TYR A 59 -3.45 -0.17 6.26
N VAL A 60 -3.60 1.13 6.49
CA VAL A 60 -3.90 1.69 7.83
C VAL A 60 -5.25 1.20 8.33
N LYS A 61 -6.25 1.08 7.45
CA LYS A 61 -7.58 0.53 7.80
C LYS A 61 -7.50 -0.93 8.26
N LEU A 62 -6.77 -1.76 7.54
CA LEU A 62 -6.57 -3.18 7.89
C LEU A 62 -5.73 -3.32 9.17
N GLU A 63 -4.65 -2.55 9.30
CA GLU A 63 -3.81 -2.53 10.49
C GLU A 63 -4.61 -2.14 11.74
N LYS A 64 -5.44 -1.10 11.65
CA LYS A 64 -6.33 -0.68 12.75
C LYS A 64 -7.34 -1.76 13.11
N LEU A 65 -7.95 -2.41 12.11
CA LEU A 65 -8.90 -3.50 12.32
C LEU A 65 -8.25 -4.66 13.07
N PHE A 66 -7.11 -5.16 12.57
CA PHE A 66 -6.44 -6.30 13.18
C PHE A 66 -5.86 -5.95 14.54
N THR A 67 -5.31 -4.75 14.74
CA THR A 67 -4.83 -4.29 16.05
C THR A 67 -5.97 -4.24 17.07
N SER A 68 -7.12 -3.67 16.69
CA SER A 68 -8.29 -3.62 17.57
C SER A 68 -8.76 -5.03 17.94
N LYS A 69 -8.80 -5.97 16.99
CA LYS A 69 -9.26 -7.34 17.23
C LYS A 69 -8.23 -8.24 17.91
N ALA A 70 -6.95 -7.95 17.77
CA ALA A 70 -5.86 -8.62 18.48
C ALA A 70 -5.86 -8.28 19.98
N ASN A 71 -6.31 -7.08 20.33
CA ASN A 71 -6.45 -6.65 21.72
C ASN A 71 -7.71 -7.20 22.41
N ASP A 72 -8.66 -7.80 21.68
CA ASP A 72 -9.84 -8.44 22.25
C ASP A 72 -9.46 -9.76 22.95
N ALA A 73 -10.08 -10.09 24.08
CA ALA A 73 -9.85 -11.38 24.74
C ALA A 73 -10.55 -12.53 23.97
N GLY A 74 -9.79 -13.49 23.44
CA GLY A 74 -10.37 -14.73 22.88
C GLY A 74 -9.53 -15.40 21.79
N VAL A 75 -10.09 -16.48 21.23
CA VAL A 75 -9.46 -17.31 20.18
C VAL A 75 -9.17 -16.52 18.90
N VAL A 76 -9.95 -15.46 18.67
CA VAL A 76 -9.84 -14.57 17.50
C VAL A 76 -8.61 -13.65 17.59
N SER A 77 -8.15 -13.31 18.79
CA SER A 77 -7.01 -12.40 18.97
C SER A 77 -5.71 -12.98 18.42
N LYS A 78 -5.43 -14.27 18.70
CA LYS A 78 -4.27 -14.98 18.14
C LYS A 78 -4.27 -14.96 16.61
N LEU A 79 -5.44 -15.18 16.00
CA LEU A 79 -5.59 -15.12 14.55
C LEU A 79 -5.35 -13.70 14.02
N CYS A 80 -5.84 -12.67 14.71
CA CYS A 80 -5.61 -11.29 14.33
C CYS A 80 -4.13 -10.88 14.46
N HIS A 81 -3.39 -11.42 15.44
CA HIS A 81 -1.94 -11.25 15.49
C HIS A 81 -1.24 -11.82 14.25
N LEU A 82 -1.60 -13.04 13.82
CA LEU A 82 -1.06 -13.64 12.60
C LEU A 82 -1.38 -12.80 11.36
N PHE A 83 -2.61 -12.30 11.23
CA PHE A 83 -2.97 -11.40 10.13
C PHE A 83 -2.21 -10.08 10.17
N LEU A 84 -1.99 -9.50 11.36
CA LEU A 84 -1.24 -8.26 11.53
C LEU A 84 0.23 -8.43 11.15
N GLU A 85 0.85 -9.55 11.56
CA GLU A 85 2.21 -9.91 11.19
C GLU A 85 2.34 -10.10 9.68
N ALA A 86 1.46 -10.93 9.09
CA ALA A 86 1.43 -11.13 7.65
C ALA A 86 1.16 -9.83 6.87
N LEU A 87 0.34 -8.91 7.40
CA LEU A 87 0.10 -7.60 6.81
C LEU A 87 1.39 -6.77 6.79
N LYS A 88 2.12 -6.69 7.90
CA LYS A 88 3.38 -5.93 7.99
C LYS A 88 4.49 -6.52 7.11
N GLU A 89 4.54 -7.84 7.00
CA GLU A 89 5.56 -8.51 6.20
C GLU A 89 5.28 -8.40 4.70
N ASN A 90 4.03 -8.59 4.27
CA ASN A 90 3.71 -8.76 2.85
C ASN A 90 3.16 -7.49 2.19
N PHE A 91 2.47 -6.63 2.95
CA PHE A 91 1.87 -5.41 2.41
C PHE A 91 2.89 -4.27 2.45
N LYS A 92 3.70 -4.13 1.39
CA LYS A 92 4.74 -3.12 1.29
C LYS A 92 4.19 -1.75 0.87
N VAL A 93 4.37 -0.76 1.73
CA VAL A 93 4.02 0.64 1.43
C VAL A 93 5.27 1.45 1.07
N HIS A 94 5.42 1.79 -0.20
CA HIS A 94 6.47 2.67 -0.72
C HIS A 94 6.11 4.16 -0.69
N SER A 95 7.11 5.02 -0.87
CA SER A 95 6.93 6.48 -0.96
C SER A 95 5.95 6.88 -2.07
N ALA A 96 5.92 6.15 -3.19
CA ALA A 96 4.97 6.37 -4.28
C ALA A 96 3.51 6.30 -3.81
N HIS A 97 3.17 5.39 -2.89
CA HIS A 97 1.81 5.31 -2.32
C HIS A 97 1.47 6.53 -1.46
N LYS A 98 2.44 7.09 -0.74
CA LYS A 98 2.26 8.31 0.06
C LYS A 98 2.02 9.51 -0.86
N VAL A 99 2.82 9.65 -1.90
CA VAL A 99 2.69 10.72 -2.90
C VAL A 99 1.36 10.59 -3.62
N ALA A 100 1.00 9.41 -4.12
CA ALA A 100 -0.28 9.17 -4.79
C ALA A 100 -1.47 9.52 -3.89
N MET A 101 -1.40 9.17 -2.59
CA MET A 101 -2.42 9.54 -1.61
C MET A 101 -2.56 11.07 -1.46
N ILE A 102 -1.45 11.80 -1.34
CA ILE A 102 -1.45 13.26 -1.17
C ILE A 102 -1.94 13.98 -2.43
N LEU A 103 -1.60 13.44 -3.61
CA LEU A 103 -2.02 13.99 -4.90
C LEU A 103 -3.47 13.62 -5.27
N ASP A 104 -4.17 12.84 -4.46
CA ASP A 104 -5.58 12.51 -4.71
C ASP A 104 -6.44 13.78 -4.67
N PRO A 105 -7.05 14.20 -5.79
CA PRO A 105 -7.88 15.40 -5.82
C PRO A 105 -9.13 15.31 -4.92
N GLN A 106 -9.53 14.10 -4.52
CA GLN A 106 -10.64 13.91 -3.57
C GLN A 106 -10.19 14.08 -2.11
N GLN A 107 -8.89 14.01 -1.81
CA GLN A 107 -8.39 14.36 -0.49
C GLN A 107 -8.41 15.87 -0.32
N LYS A 108 -9.24 16.34 0.61
CA LYS A 108 -9.11 17.70 1.15
C LYS A 108 -7.83 17.77 1.96
N LEU A 109 -6.72 18.14 1.32
CA LEU A 109 -5.50 18.48 2.03
C LEU A 109 -5.84 19.58 3.03
N ARG A 110 -5.44 19.38 4.28
CA ARG A 110 -5.55 20.47 5.25
C ARG A 110 -4.60 21.58 4.80
N PRO A 111 -5.07 22.82 4.65
CA PRO A 111 -4.19 23.92 4.32
C PRO A 111 -3.15 24.07 5.42
N VAL A 112 -1.92 24.35 5.01
CA VAL A 112 -0.83 24.62 5.93
C VAL A 112 -1.18 25.86 6.75
N PRO A 113 -1.03 25.82 8.09
CA PRO A 113 -1.22 27.01 8.92
C PRO A 113 -0.30 28.17 8.49
N PRO A 114 -0.78 29.43 8.44
CA PRO A 114 0.02 30.56 7.93
C PRO A 114 1.38 30.74 8.60
N TYR A 115 1.47 30.44 9.91
CA TYR A 115 2.72 30.57 10.67
C TYR A 115 3.82 29.59 10.23
N GLN A 116 3.49 28.55 9.48
CA GLN A 116 4.45 27.57 8.96
C GLN A 116 4.91 27.89 7.53
N HIS A 117 4.28 28.88 6.86
CA HIS A 117 4.53 29.13 5.44
C HIS A 117 5.98 29.53 5.19
N GLU A 118 6.50 30.50 5.95
CA GLU A 118 7.89 30.98 5.80
C GLU A 118 8.92 29.86 6.04
N GLU A 119 8.72 29.03 7.06
CA GLU A 119 9.62 27.92 7.36
C GLU A 119 9.63 26.88 6.23
N ILE A 120 8.45 26.55 5.68
CA ILE A 120 8.32 25.60 4.58
C ILE A 120 8.96 26.17 3.31
N ILE A 121 8.72 27.45 3.00
CA ILE A 121 9.34 28.12 1.86
C ILE A 121 10.86 28.10 1.99
N GLY A 122 11.39 28.43 3.18
CA GLY A 122 12.82 28.38 3.48
C GLY A 122 13.43 26.99 3.20
N LYS A 123 12.82 25.94 3.75
CA LYS A 123 13.25 24.55 3.53
C LYS A 123 13.19 24.12 2.07
N VAL A 124 12.16 24.54 1.32
CA VAL A 124 12.07 24.25 -0.12
C VAL A 124 13.20 24.94 -0.89
N CYS A 125 13.50 26.20 -0.57
CA CYS A 125 14.62 26.92 -1.17
C CYS A 125 15.97 26.28 -0.86
N GLU A 126 16.19 25.83 0.37
CA GLU A 126 17.39 25.08 0.78
C GLU A 126 17.54 23.81 -0.06
N LEU A 127 16.49 22.98 -0.13
CA LEU A 127 16.48 21.75 -0.92
C LEU A 127 16.74 21.99 -2.41
N ILE A 128 16.20 23.08 -2.99
CA ILE A 128 16.46 23.45 -4.39
C ILE A 128 17.95 23.77 -4.59
N ASN A 129 18.58 24.47 -3.65
CA ASN A 129 20.00 24.79 -3.74
C ASN A 129 20.88 23.55 -3.56
N GLU A 130 20.56 22.67 -2.61
CA GLU A 130 21.28 21.40 -2.42
C GLU A 130 21.26 20.54 -3.69
N VAL A 131 20.10 20.44 -4.36
CA VAL A 131 19.99 19.74 -5.64
C VAL A 131 20.80 20.45 -6.72
N LYS A 132 20.74 21.79 -6.80
CA LYS A 132 21.49 22.54 -7.81
C LYS A 132 23.01 22.38 -7.64
N GLU A 133 23.50 22.36 -6.40
CA GLU A 133 24.92 22.13 -6.07
C GLU A 133 25.34 20.69 -6.40
N SER A 134 24.51 19.70 -6.08
CA SER A 134 24.74 18.29 -6.43
C SER A 134 24.81 18.06 -7.95
N TRP A 135 24.11 18.88 -8.75
CA TRP A 135 24.16 18.82 -10.21
C TRP A 135 25.33 19.62 -10.80
N ALA A 136 25.85 20.61 -10.06
CA ALA A 136 27.00 21.40 -10.50
C ALA A 136 28.33 20.63 -10.33
N GLU A 137 28.43 19.77 -9.31
CA GLU A 137 29.62 18.93 -9.06
C GLU A 137 29.84 17.82 -10.12
N GLU A 138 28.81 17.34 -10.82
CA GLU A 138 28.97 16.31 -11.87
C GLU A 138 29.33 16.86 -13.26
N THR A 139 29.42 18.19 -13.44
CA THR A 139 29.70 18.80 -14.76
C THR A 139 31.18 18.97 -15.12
N GLU A 140 32.14 18.53 -14.30
CA GLU A 140 33.55 18.42 -14.70
C GLU A 140 33.82 17.13 -15.50
N PHE A 141 33.16 16.97 -16.66
CA PHE A 141 33.67 16.07 -17.70
C PHE A 141 34.32 16.92 -18.80
N GLU A 142 35.64 17.08 -18.70
CA GLU A 142 36.45 17.73 -19.74
C GLU A 142 36.19 17.06 -21.10
N PRO A 143 35.75 17.79 -22.14
CA PRO A 143 35.64 17.21 -23.46
C PRO A 143 37.06 17.06 -24.03
N SER A 144 37.56 15.82 -24.02
CA SER A 144 38.86 15.48 -24.61
C SER A 144 38.94 16.00 -26.06
N THR A 145 39.75 17.02 -26.29
CA THR A 145 40.01 17.63 -27.60
C THR A 145 40.66 16.61 -28.52
N LYS A 146 39.87 15.93 -29.35
CA LYS A 146 40.39 15.16 -30.48
C LYS A 146 40.69 16.11 -31.65
N LYS A 147 41.98 16.22 -31.99
CA LYS A 147 42.52 16.86 -33.21
C LYS A 147 41.74 16.46 -34.47
N PRO A 148 41.53 17.36 -35.45
CA PRO A 148 41.01 16.97 -36.75
C PRO A 148 42.06 16.17 -37.51
N ARG A 149 41.71 14.96 -37.91
CA ARG A 149 42.48 14.14 -38.86
C ARG A 149 42.30 14.76 -40.25
N ALA A 150 43.39 15.27 -40.83
CA ALA A 150 43.43 15.77 -42.19
C ALA A 150 42.87 14.72 -43.17
N ALA A 151 41.84 15.12 -43.93
CA ALA A 151 41.36 14.37 -45.07
C ALA A 151 42.40 14.51 -46.19
N GLY A 152 42.99 13.40 -46.62
CA GLY A 152 43.82 13.36 -47.82
C GLY A 152 42.94 13.59 -49.04
N GLU A 153 43.31 14.59 -49.82
CA GLU A 153 42.88 14.76 -51.20
C GLU A 153 43.36 13.56 -52.03
N ALA A 154 42.44 12.92 -52.74
CA ALA A 154 42.74 12.11 -53.91
C ALA A 154 41.94 12.69 -55.08
N THR A 155 42.63 13.47 -55.90
CA THR A 155 42.20 13.95 -57.22
C THR A 155 42.62 12.95 -58.29
N ALA A 156 41.69 12.72 -59.22
CA ALA A 156 41.83 12.16 -60.58
C ALA A 156 42.24 10.68 -60.73
#